data_AF-A0A0N1ETD1-F1
#
_entry.id   AF-A0A0N1ETD1-F1
#
_cell.length_a   1.000
_cell.length_b   1.000
_cell.length_c   1.000
_cell.angle_alpha   90.00
_cell.angle_beta   90.00
_cell.angle_gamma   90.00
#
_symmetry.space_group_name_H-M   'P 1'
#
loop_
_entity.id
_entity.type
_entity.pdbx_description
1 polymer ?
#
loop_
_entity_poly.entity_id
_entity_poly.type
_entity_poly.pdbx_seq_one_letter_code
_entity_poly.pdbx_strand_id
1 'polypeptide(L)'
;MTAESHTLLQLGRLDGRLQSSPATDLWLARARLKGAVFLAELARVPITEDSLLAWICGRTPPPRRSEGLNDPLSIAALFHFALQAEETAGDPVAEASLRVLRTLLDDRAEAELYAAPDLAWFGSVFVDAKRALLTPLSSPGILPLAERLIAVHHELGLQAGTGRRVITADGRSLDIDPRTFDTVWVLGTLLPRAYVAAGLTLRALPSLVGLPRFLPNDPRVLADELQSRTLEAALLGLWELDQLELGLKRIPLDLKVTKRSKAPLLARLQLAYPDLRVPAIARLLGISPQGALKLEMKVRDLLPS
;
A
#
# COMPACT_ATOMS: atom_id res chain seq x y z
N MET A 1 19.43 3.51 -26.33
CA MET A 1 18.71 2.92 -25.19
C MET A 1 17.24 2.83 -25.60
N THR A 2 16.62 1.66 -25.59
CA THR A 2 15.18 1.53 -25.89
C THR A 2 14.37 2.16 -24.76
N ALA A 3 13.10 2.49 -25.03
CA ALA A 3 12.21 3.04 -24.01
C ALA A 3 12.06 2.06 -22.82
N GLU A 4 11.95 0.76 -23.10
CA GLU A 4 11.90 -0.29 -22.07
C GLU A 4 13.17 -0.32 -21.22
N SER A 5 14.35 -0.28 -21.84
CA SER A 5 15.62 -0.23 -21.10
C SER A 5 15.72 1.00 -20.20
N HIS A 6 15.19 2.15 -20.62
CA HIS A 6 15.16 3.35 -19.80
C HIS A 6 14.26 3.17 -18.57
N THR A 7 13.05 2.63 -18.77
CA THR A 7 12.10 2.33 -17.68
C THR A 7 12.70 1.36 -16.66
N LEU A 8 13.24 0.24 -17.13
CA LEU A 8 13.85 -0.77 -16.25
C LEU A 8 15.07 -0.21 -15.50
N LEU A 9 15.84 0.69 -16.12
CA LEU A 9 16.95 1.37 -15.46
C LEU A 9 16.48 2.27 -14.31
N GLN A 10 15.43 3.08 -14.52
CA GLN A 10 14.89 3.93 -13.44
C GLN A 10 14.25 3.10 -12.34
N LEU A 11 13.53 2.04 -12.70
CA LEU A 11 12.94 1.11 -11.74
C LEU A 11 14.03 0.43 -10.89
N GLY A 12 15.07 -0.11 -11.53
CA GLY A 12 16.20 -0.73 -10.84
C GLY A 12 16.97 0.26 -9.96
N ARG A 13 17.07 1.54 -10.37
CA ARG A 13 17.65 2.61 -9.54
C ARG A 13 16.82 2.88 -8.28
N LEU A 14 15.50 2.96 -8.41
CA LEU A 14 14.60 3.13 -7.27
C LEU A 14 14.72 1.94 -6.31
N ASP A 15 14.56 0.74 -6.83
CA ASP A 15 14.57 -0.50 -6.05
C ASP A 15 15.91 -0.69 -5.33
N GLY A 16 17.04 -0.52 -6.05
CA GLY A 16 18.37 -0.58 -5.47
C GLY A 16 18.61 0.46 -4.37
N ARG A 17 18.14 1.70 -4.54
CA ARG A 17 18.25 2.73 -3.49
C ARG A 17 17.42 2.39 -2.25
N LEU A 18 16.23 1.85 -2.43
CA LEU A 18 15.36 1.40 -1.33
C LEU A 18 15.94 0.22 -0.54
N GLN A 19 16.95 -0.49 -1.05
CA GLN A 19 17.62 -1.53 -0.26
C GLN A 19 18.54 -0.95 0.82
N SER A 20 19.19 0.18 0.54
CA SER A 20 20.17 0.80 1.43
C SER A 20 19.70 2.08 2.09
N SER A 21 18.57 2.65 1.65
CA SER A 21 18.12 3.95 2.14
C SER A 21 17.60 3.87 3.58
N PRO A 22 18.02 4.78 4.47
CA PRO A 22 17.44 4.90 5.80
C PRO A 22 16.01 5.46 5.77
N ALA A 23 15.49 5.89 4.61
CA ALA A 23 14.14 6.42 4.43
C ALA A 23 13.13 5.39 3.88
N THR A 24 13.56 4.15 3.70
CA THR A 24 12.79 3.11 3.00
C THR A 24 11.42 2.85 3.61
N ASP A 25 11.34 2.68 4.93
CA ASP A 25 10.09 2.50 5.68
C ASP A 25 9.13 3.69 5.50
N LEU A 26 9.65 4.93 5.53
CA LEU A 26 8.87 6.15 5.30
C LEU A 26 8.32 6.19 3.87
N TRP A 27 9.18 5.84 2.91
CA TRP A 27 8.82 5.81 1.50
C TRP A 27 7.74 4.77 1.24
N LEU A 28 7.91 3.56 1.76
CA LEU A 28 6.93 2.47 1.63
C LEU A 28 5.59 2.87 2.28
N ALA A 29 5.61 3.51 3.44
CA ALA A 29 4.40 4.01 4.10
C ALA A 29 3.62 5.01 3.25
N ARG A 30 4.30 5.93 2.55
CA ARG A 30 3.67 6.90 1.64
C ARG A 30 3.25 6.27 0.31
N ALA A 31 4.07 5.39 -0.24
CA ALA A 31 3.75 4.66 -1.47
C ALA A 31 2.47 3.82 -1.33
N ARG A 32 2.23 3.22 -0.15
CA ARG A 32 0.99 2.48 0.15
C ARG A 32 -0.25 3.35 0.14
N LEU A 33 -0.17 4.61 0.60
CA LEU A 33 -1.29 5.55 0.51
C LEU A 33 -1.65 5.83 -0.94
N LYS A 34 -0.66 6.16 -1.76
CA LYS A 34 -0.86 6.42 -3.18
C LYS A 34 -1.40 5.19 -3.92
N GLY A 35 -0.83 4.03 -3.63
CA GLY A 35 -1.29 2.77 -4.18
C GLY A 35 -2.76 2.51 -3.81
N ALA A 36 -3.12 2.73 -2.55
CA ALA A 36 -4.50 2.57 -2.07
C ALA A 36 -5.49 3.53 -2.75
N VAL A 37 -5.11 4.81 -2.96
CA VAL A 37 -5.93 5.78 -3.69
C VAL A 37 -6.11 5.36 -5.13
N PHE A 38 -5.01 5.00 -5.82
CA PHE A 38 -5.08 4.57 -7.20
C PHE A 38 -5.98 3.33 -7.36
N LEU A 39 -5.87 2.36 -6.45
CA LEU A 39 -6.73 1.17 -6.45
C LEU A 39 -8.19 1.52 -6.16
N ALA A 40 -8.47 2.48 -5.28
CA ALA A 40 -9.80 3.01 -5.06
C ALA A 40 -10.38 3.70 -6.29
N GLU A 41 -9.60 4.53 -6.99
CA GLU A 41 -10.01 5.16 -8.25
C GLU A 41 -10.29 4.12 -9.34
N LEU A 42 -9.44 3.11 -9.46
CA LEU A 42 -9.61 1.98 -10.37
C LEU A 42 -10.90 1.19 -10.05
N ALA A 43 -11.23 1.09 -8.78
CA ALA A 43 -12.49 0.58 -8.23
C ALA A 43 -13.68 1.56 -8.34
N ARG A 44 -13.51 2.75 -8.93
CA ARG A 44 -14.54 3.81 -9.03
C ARG A 44 -15.02 4.37 -7.69
N VAL A 45 -14.16 4.33 -6.70
CA VAL A 45 -14.42 4.82 -5.36
C VAL A 45 -13.73 6.19 -5.20
N PRO A 46 -14.49 7.28 -5.05
CA PRO A 46 -13.91 8.62 -4.99
C PRO A 46 -13.22 8.84 -3.65
N ILE A 47 -11.89 8.91 -3.67
CA ILE A 47 -11.07 9.24 -2.50
C ILE A 47 -9.78 9.92 -2.94
N THR A 48 -9.22 10.75 -2.07
CA THR A 48 -7.95 11.44 -2.30
C THR A 48 -6.89 10.99 -1.29
N GLU A 49 -5.61 11.16 -1.66
CA GLU A 49 -4.49 10.94 -0.73
C GLU A 49 -4.66 11.80 0.53
N ASP A 50 -5.09 13.05 0.37
CA ASP A 50 -5.38 13.96 1.49
C ASP A 50 -6.43 13.43 2.45
N SER A 51 -7.44 12.71 1.96
CA SER A 51 -8.50 12.13 2.78
C SER A 51 -7.97 10.98 3.63
N LEU A 52 -7.19 10.07 3.02
CA LEU A 52 -6.52 8.98 3.76
C LEU A 52 -5.51 9.53 4.76
N LEU A 53 -4.71 10.50 4.34
CA LEU A 53 -3.73 11.15 5.20
C LEU A 53 -4.41 11.89 6.36
N ALA A 54 -5.52 12.60 6.10
CA ALA A 54 -6.30 13.27 7.15
C ALA A 54 -6.81 12.27 8.21
N TRP A 55 -7.27 11.10 7.78
CA TRP A 55 -7.71 10.06 8.70
C TRP A 55 -6.55 9.47 9.51
N ILE A 56 -5.44 9.11 8.85
CA ILE A 56 -4.24 8.56 9.50
C ILE A 56 -3.69 9.55 10.52
N CYS A 57 -3.65 10.83 10.17
CA CYS A 57 -3.21 11.91 11.06
C CYS A 57 -4.23 12.28 12.14
N GLY A 58 -5.43 11.66 12.13
CA GLY A 58 -6.48 11.91 13.12
C GLY A 58 -7.10 13.31 13.00
N ARG A 59 -7.03 13.91 11.80
CA ARG A 59 -7.71 15.17 11.47
C ARG A 59 -9.20 14.93 11.21
N THR A 60 -9.56 13.74 10.73
CA THR A 60 -10.93 13.27 10.54
C THR A 60 -11.19 11.99 11.34
N PRO A 61 -12.42 11.76 11.82
CA PRO A 61 -12.78 10.48 12.43
C PRO A 61 -12.78 9.36 11.37
N PRO A 62 -12.58 8.09 11.76
CA PRO A 62 -12.85 6.97 10.86
C PRO A 62 -14.34 6.96 10.45
N PRO A 63 -14.69 6.41 9.27
CA PRO A 63 -16.07 6.18 8.87
C PRO A 63 -16.82 5.38 9.92
N ARG A 64 -18.11 5.69 10.10
CA ARG A 64 -18.94 5.09 11.14
C ARG A 64 -19.35 3.67 10.75
N ARG A 65 -19.53 2.81 11.76
CA ARG A 65 -20.02 1.43 11.57
C ARG A 65 -21.34 1.34 10.78
N SER A 66 -22.18 2.37 10.83
CA SER A 66 -23.46 2.47 10.11
C SER A 66 -23.34 2.82 8.62
N GLU A 67 -22.17 3.30 8.17
CA GLU A 67 -21.94 3.70 6.77
C GLU A 67 -21.51 2.51 5.89
N GLY A 68 -21.16 1.37 6.51
CA GLY A 68 -20.79 0.12 5.83
C GLY A 68 -19.43 0.18 5.14
N LEU A 69 -18.96 -0.96 4.61
CA LEU A 69 -17.72 -1.05 3.83
C LEU A 69 -17.80 -0.35 2.46
N ASN A 70 -18.94 0.25 2.12
CA ASN A 70 -19.13 1.04 0.90
C ASN A 70 -18.57 2.46 1.02
N ASP A 71 -18.18 2.90 2.22
CA ASP A 71 -17.54 4.19 2.41
C ASP A 71 -16.15 4.23 1.71
N PRO A 72 -15.82 5.29 0.95
CA PRO A 72 -14.57 5.39 0.24
C PRO A 72 -13.30 5.22 1.08
N LEU A 73 -13.33 5.69 2.33
CA LEU A 73 -12.20 5.58 3.25
C LEU A 73 -12.02 4.13 3.74
N SER A 74 -13.13 3.40 3.95
CA SER A 74 -13.08 1.96 4.26
C SER A 74 -12.49 1.14 3.12
N ILE A 75 -12.87 1.41 1.87
CA ILE A 75 -12.37 0.68 0.71
C ILE A 75 -10.88 0.97 0.47
N ALA A 76 -10.46 2.22 0.54
CA ALA A 76 -9.05 2.55 0.42
C ALA A 76 -8.22 1.97 1.58
N ALA A 77 -8.77 1.90 2.80
CA ALA A 77 -8.10 1.22 3.90
C ALA A 77 -7.90 -0.28 3.62
N LEU A 78 -8.88 -0.95 2.99
CA LEU A 78 -8.72 -2.34 2.53
C LEU A 78 -7.59 -2.49 1.51
N PHE A 79 -7.46 -1.57 0.54
CA PHE A 79 -6.36 -1.61 -0.42
C PHE A 79 -5.01 -1.32 0.21
N HIS A 80 -4.94 -0.34 1.10
CA HIS A 80 -3.72 -0.08 1.88
C HIS A 80 -3.32 -1.32 2.68
N PHE A 81 -4.29 -2.00 3.26
CA PHE A 81 -4.08 -3.21 4.03
C PHE A 81 -3.59 -4.36 3.15
N ALA A 82 -4.18 -4.57 1.97
CA ALA A 82 -3.75 -5.56 0.99
C ALA A 82 -2.30 -5.33 0.54
N LEU A 83 -1.94 -4.08 0.23
CA LEU A 83 -0.57 -3.69 -0.11
C LEU A 83 0.42 -3.85 1.05
N GLN A 84 -0.08 -3.85 2.29
CA GLN A 84 0.73 -3.94 3.48
C GLN A 84 0.97 -5.38 3.96
N ALA A 85 -0.05 -6.25 3.87
CA ALA A 85 -0.02 -7.64 4.32
C ALA A 85 1.13 -8.45 3.69
N GLU A 86 1.59 -8.01 2.53
CA GLU A 86 2.57 -8.71 1.71
C GLU A 86 4.04 -8.37 2.05
N GLU A 87 4.32 -7.40 2.93
CA GLU A 87 5.69 -6.90 3.22
C GLU A 87 6.06 -6.69 4.70
N THR A 88 5.23 -7.10 5.67
CA THR A 88 5.29 -6.49 7.02
C THR A 88 6.29 -7.08 8.03
N ALA A 89 7.23 -7.95 7.65
CA ALA A 89 8.15 -8.52 8.64
C ALA A 89 9.25 -7.52 9.04
N GLY A 90 9.09 -6.86 10.20
CA GLY A 90 10.16 -6.11 10.88
C GLY A 90 10.30 -4.61 10.56
N ASP A 91 9.31 -3.99 9.90
CA ASP A 91 9.27 -2.53 9.66
C ASP A 91 8.41 -1.82 10.75
N PRO A 92 9.02 -1.02 11.65
CA PRO A 92 8.30 -0.32 12.72
C PRO A 92 7.28 0.71 12.25
N VAL A 93 7.49 1.36 11.10
CA VAL A 93 6.55 2.35 10.55
C VAL A 93 5.37 1.61 9.96
N ALA A 94 5.60 0.55 9.18
CA ALA A 94 4.52 -0.30 8.70
C ALA A 94 3.70 -0.86 9.88
N GLU A 95 4.33 -1.46 10.88
CA GLU A 95 3.65 -1.96 12.09
C GLU A 95 2.80 -0.88 12.79
N ALA A 96 3.31 0.35 12.87
CA ALA A 96 2.58 1.48 13.44
C ALA A 96 1.35 1.85 12.58
N SER A 97 1.51 2.00 11.27
CA SER A 97 0.41 2.29 10.33
C SER A 97 -0.68 1.22 10.39
N LEU A 98 -0.28 -0.04 10.57
CA LEU A 98 -1.18 -1.18 10.71
C LEU A 98 -2.14 -1.03 11.90
N ARG A 99 -1.68 -0.42 13.01
CA ARG A 99 -2.55 -0.15 14.18
C ARG A 99 -3.67 0.85 13.86
N VAL A 100 -3.46 1.77 12.92
CA VAL A 100 -4.51 2.70 12.48
C VAL A 100 -5.47 1.99 11.52
N LEU A 101 -4.97 1.23 10.56
CA LEU A 101 -5.82 0.43 9.64
C LEU A 101 -6.73 -0.53 10.40
N ARG A 102 -6.20 -1.14 11.47
CA ARG A 102 -6.93 -2.02 12.38
C ARG A 102 -8.12 -1.38 13.10
N THR A 103 -8.19 -0.06 13.16
CA THR A 103 -9.38 0.62 13.71
C THR A 103 -10.61 0.47 12.81
N LEU A 104 -10.41 0.14 11.54
CA LEU A 104 -11.48 -0.18 10.60
C LEU A 104 -11.70 -1.69 10.42
N LEU A 105 -10.64 -2.49 10.59
CA LEU A 105 -10.61 -3.93 10.34
C LEU A 105 -10.03 -4.65 11.57
N ASP A 106 -10.87 -5.27 12.41
CA ASP A 106 -10.39 -6.03 13.57
C ASP A 106 -9.82 -7.39 13.12
N ASP A 107 -8.50 -7.51 13.04
CA ASP A 107 -7.80 -8.62 12.37
C ASP A 107 -7.18 -9.65 13.33
N ARG A 108 -7.29 -9.45 14.66
CA ARG A 108 -6.49 -10.22 15.65
C ARG A 108 -7.11 -11.54 16.10
N ALA A 109 -8.42 -11.59 16.32
CA ALA A 109 -9.06 -12.78 16.90
C ALA A 109 -9.23 -13.93 15.88
N GLU A 110 -9.32 -13.63 14.58
CA GLU A 110 -9.54 -14.65 13.53
C GLU A 110 -8.28 -15.05 12.75
N ALA A 111 -7.23 -14.22 12.74
CA ALA A 111 -5.93 -14.61 12.19
C ALA A 111 -5.28 -15.78 12.95
N GLU A 112 -5.57 -15.90 14.25
CA GLU A 112 -5.20 -17.05 15.07
C GLU A 112 -6.03 -18.30 14.75
N LEU A 113 -7.23 -18.16 14.18
CA LEU A 113 -8.19 -19.25 13.98
C LEU A 113 -8.03 -19.96 12.62
N TYR A 114 -7.63 -19.26 11.56
CA TYR A 114 -7.67 -19.77 10.18
C TYR A 114 -6.33 -19.82 9.42
N ALA A 115 -5.21 -19.47 10.07
CA ALA A 115 -3.83 -19.55 9.59
C ALA A 115 -3.42 -18.67 8.37
N ALA A 116 -2.30 -17.94 8.57
CA ALA A 116 -1.45 -17.20 7.62
C ALA A 116 -2.01 -15.86 7.05
N PRO A 117 -1.13 -14.89 6.71
CA PRO A 117 -1.30 -13.44 6.85
C PRO A 117 -2.13 -12.75 5.75
N ASP A 118 -3.00 -13.47 5.05
CA ASP A 118 -3.90 -12.91 4.04
C ASP A 118 -5.11 -12.29 4.75
N LEU A 119 -4.82 -11.24 5.53
CA LEU A 119 -5.70 -10.64 6.53
C LEU A 119 -6.87 -9.80 5.92
N ALA A 120 -7.00 -9.76 4.60
CA ALA A 120 -8.17 -9.27 3.88
C ALA A 120 -8.67 -10.37 2.94
N TRP A 121 -9.79 -11.01 3.31
CA TRP A 121 -10.34 -12.15 2.58
C TRP A 121 -11.10 -11.64 1.36
N PHE A 122 -10.38 -11.37 0.28
CA PHE A 122 -10.96 -10.97 -1.01
C PHE A 122 -11.65 -12.13 -1.78
N GLY A 123 -12.13 -13.15 -1.06
CA GLY A 123 -12.80 -14.33 -1.61
C GLY A 123 -11.88 -15.24 -2.43
N SER A 124 -12.44 -16.36 -2.94
CA SER A 124 -11.70 -17.34 -3.77
C SER A 124 -11.10 -16.73 -5.03
N VAL A 125 -11.77 -15.74 -5.62
CA VAL A 125 -11.34 -15.00 -6.81
C VAL A 125 -9.96 -14.37 -6.62
N PHE A 126 -9.70 -13.77 -5.45
CA PHE A 126 -8.40 -13.20 -5.15
C PHE A 126 -7.33 -14.27 -4.92
N VAL A 127 -7.68 -15.36 -4.22
CA VAL A 127 -6.75 -16.47 -3.99
C VAL A 127 -6.31 -17.10 -5.31
N ASP A 128 -7.25 -17.30 -6.24
CA ASP A 128 -6.96 -17.86 -7.55
C ASP A 128 -6.15 -16.88 -8.41
N ALA A 129 -6.51 -15.59 -8.42
CA ALA A 129 -5.72 -14.55 -9.07
C ALA A 129 -4.29 -14.46 -8.51
N LYS A 130 -4.14 -14.51 -7.17
CA LYS A 130 -2.84 -14.51 -6.48
C LYS A 130 -2.01 -15.72 -6.88
N ARG A 131 -2.59 -16.92 -6.88
CA ARG A 131 -1.90 -18.14 -7.32
C ARG A 131 -1.44 -18.03 -8.77
N ALA A 132 -2.30 -17.56 -9.66
CA ALA A 132 -2.02 -17.47 -11.09
C ALA A 132 -1.00 -16.38 -11.43
N LEU A 133 -1.12 -15.18 -10.84
CA LEU A 133 -0.24 -14.04 -11.11
C LEU A 133 1.15 -14.18 -10.48
N LEU A 134 1.24 -14.77 -9.29
CA LEU A 134 2.50 -14.78 -8.53
C LEU A 134 3.35 -16.02 -8.78
N THR A 135 2.92 -16.91 -9.69
CA THR A 135 3.76 -18.00 -10.18
C THR A 135 4.94 -17.40 -10.98
N PRO A 136 6.20 -17.80 -10.71
CA PRO A 136 7.36 -17.28 -11.43
C PRO A 136 7.20 -17.41 -12.96
N LEU A 137 7.51 -16.33 -13.68
CA LEU A 137 7.42 -16.34 -15.14
C LEU A 137 8.58 -17.15 -15.75
N SER A 138 8.30 -17.83 -16.87
CA SER A 138 9.31 -18.60 -17.62
C SER A 138 10.38 -17.70 -18.26
N SER A 139 10.06 -16.44 -18.52
CA SER A 139 11.00 -15.38 -18.92
C SER A 139 10.66 -14.11 -18.15
N PRO A 140 11.66 -13.41 -17.57
CA PRO A 140 11.43 -12.10 -17.00
C PRO A 140 11.11 -11.07 -18.09
N GLY A 141 10.37 -10.03 -17.74
CA GLY A 141 10.05 -8.93 -18.67
C GLY A 141 8.65 -8.34 -18.48
N ILE A 142 8.44 -7.14 -19.02
CA ILE A 142 7.14 -6.46 -18.96
C ILE A 142 6.12 -7.15 -19.88
N LEU A 143 6.51 -7.58 -21.08
CA LEU A 143 5.60 -8.25 -22.01
C LEU A 143 5.07 -9.60 -21.47
N PRO A 144 5.90 -10.53 -20.95
CA PRO A 144 5.40 -11.74 -20.29
C PRO A 144 4.47 -11.47 -19.10
N LEU A 145 4.71 -10.40 -18.35
CA LEU A 145 3.83 -9.95 -17.27
C LEU A 145 2.47 -9.46 -17.81
N ALA A 146 2.47 -8.67 -18.89
CA ALA A 146 1.26 -8.21 -19.57
C ALA A 146 0.41 -9.37 -20.11
N GLU A 147 1.05 -10.35 -20.75
CA GLU A 147 0.38 -11.58 -21.21
C GLU A 147 -0.30 -12.33 -20.05
N ARG A 148 0.42 -12.47 -18.92
CA ARG A 148 -0.13 -13.10 -17.71
C ARG A 148 -1.31 -12.32 -17.14
N LEU A 149 -1.21 -11.00 -17.06
CA LEU A 149 -2.29 -10.14 -16.55
C LEU A 149 -3.57 -10.26 -17.38
N ILE A 150 -3.46 -10.27 -18.71
CA ILE A 150 -4.61 -10.45 -19.61
C ILE A 150 -5.21 -11.85 -19.45
N ALA A 151 -4.39 -12.89 -19.37
CA ALA A 151 -4.87 -14.26 -19.18
C ALA A 151 -5.66 -14.41 -17.88
N VAL A 152 -5.11 -13.91 -16.76
CA VAL A 152 -5.80 -13.96 -15.46
C VAL A 152 -7.06 -13.08 -15.49
N HIS A 153 -7.02 -11.88 -16.07
CA HIS A 153 -8.20 -11.03 -16.19
C HIS A 153 -9.35 -11.73 -16.92
N HIS A 154 -9.05 -12.41 -18.03
CA HIS A 154 -10.03 -13.17 -18.80
C HIS A 154 -10.65 -14.30 -17.96
N GLU A 155 -9.84 -15.05 -17.22
CA GLU A 155 -10.33 -16.09 -16.30
C GLU A 155 -11.26 -15.53 -15.21
N LEU A 156 -10.91 -14.39 -14.61
CA LEU A 156 -11.75 -13.72 -13.61
C LEU A 156 -13.06 -13.19 -14.20
N GLY A 157 -13.06 -12.78 -15.48
CA GLY A 157 -14.23 -12.36 -16.23
C GLY A 157 -15.22 -13.49 -16.46
N LEU A 158 -14.73 -14.70 -16.78
CA LEU A 158 -15.56 -15.89 -16.98
C LEU A 158 -16.29 -16.33 -15.70
N GLN A 159 -15.77 -15.98 -14.52
CA GLN A 159 -16.36 -16.32 -13.22
C GLN A 159 -17.37 -15.28 -12.67
N ALA A 160 -17.72 -14.24 -13.44
CA ALA A 160 -18.57 -13.12 -12.97
C ALA A 160 -20.07 -13.45 -12.71
N GLY A 161 -20.48 -14.72 -12.77
CA GLY A 161 -21.88 -15.16 -12.60
C GLY A 161 -22.44 -15.05 -11.18
N THR A 162 -21.58 -14.90 -10.17
CA THR A 162 -21.96 -14.72 -8.76
C THR A 162 -21.35 -13.42 -8.26
N GLY A 163 -22.15 -12.52 -7.68
CA GLY A 163 -21.66 -11.26 -7.11
C GLY A 163 -20.45 -11.48 -6.18
N ARG A 164 -19.54 -10.50 -6.11
CA ARG A 164 -18.27 -10.68 -5.40
C ARG A 164 -18.40 -10.16 -3.99
N ARG A 165 -18.48 -11.07 -3.03
CA ARG A 165 -18.49 -10.73 -1.61
C ARG A 165 -17.07 -10.68 -1.07
N VAL A 166 -16.65 -9.50 -0.60
CA VAL A 166 -15.47 -9.35 0.25
C VAL A 166 -15.96 -9.40 1.69
N ILE A 167 -15.41 -10.28 2.51
CA ILE A 167 -15.76 -10.37 3.93
C ILE A 167 -14.56 -9.87 4.72
N THR A 168 -14.78 -8.89 5.60
CA THR A 168 -13.76 -8.46 6.56
C THR A 168 -13.79 -9.34 7.80
N ALA A 169 -12.65 -9.39 8.50
CA ALA A 169 -12.47 -10.18 9.71
C ALA A 169 -13.44 -9.81 10.86
N ASP A 170 -14.07 -8.63 10.84
CA ASP A 170 -15.10 -8.24 11.82
C ASP A 170 -16.54 -8.61 11.37
N GLY A 171 -16.66 -9.46 10.35
CA GLY A 171 -17.94 -9.97 9.82
C GLY A 171 -18.70 -9.00 8.93
N ARG A 172 -18.12 -7.84 8.55
CA ARG A 172 -18.76 -6.97 7.55
C ARG A 172 -18.57 -7.59 6.16
N SER A 173 -19.67 -7.78 5.47
CA SER A 173 -19.67 -8.16 4.06
C SER A 173 -19.79 -6.93 3.19
N LEU A 174 -18.85 -6.76 2.28
CA LEU A 174 -18.96 -5.86 1.14
C LEU A 174 -19.41 -6.70 -0.05
N ASP A 175 -20.66 -6.55 -0.44
CA ASP A 175 -21.17 -7.12 -1.69
C ASP A 175 -20.84 -6.16 -2.83
N ILE A 176 -19.78 -6.48 -3.57
CA ILE A 176 -19.35 -5.73 -4.74
C ILE A 176 -20.21 -6.18 -5.91
N ASP A 177 -21.08 -5.29 -6.38
CA ASP A 177 -21.87 -5.53 -7.58
C ASP A 177 -20.93 -5.60 -8.81
N PRO A 178 -20.82 -6.77 -9.47
CA PRO A 178 -19.92 -6.96 -10.60
C PRO A 178 -20.26 -6.05 -11.79
N ARG A 179 -21.47 -5.47 -11.84
CA ARG A 179 -21.88 -4.50 -12.87
C ARG A 179 -21.31 -3.10 -12.62
N THR A 180 -20.97 -2.78 -11.37
CA THR A 180 -20.47 -1.46 -10.98
C THR A 180 -18.96 -1.45 -10.76
N PHE A 181 -18.37 -2.61 -10.47
CA PHE A 181 -16.97 -2.80 -10.09
C PHE A 181 -16.26 -3.84 -10.97
N ASP A 182 -15.27 -3.38 -11.75
CA ASP A 182 -14.42 -4.26 -12.54
C ASP A 182 -13.48 -5.11 -11.64
N THR A 183 -12.96 -6.21 -12.13
CA THR A 183 -11.91 -7.03 -11.48
C THR A 183 -10.53 -6.41 -11.48
N VAL A 184 -10.29 -5.37 -12.28
CA VAL A 184 -8.93 -4.90 -12.55
C VAL A 184 -8.21 -4.46 -11.27
N TRP A 185 -8.93 -3.93 -10.28
CA TRP A 185 -8.35 -3.59 -8.97
C TRP A 185 -7.77 -4.82 -8.23
N VAL A 186 -8.33 -6.03 -8.42
CA VAL A 186 -7.78 -7.27 -7.85
C VAL A 186 -6.39 -7.50 -8.42
N LEU A 187 -6.24 -7.37 -9.74
CA LEU A 187 -4.94 -7.47 -10.40
C LEU A 187 -4.00 -6.37 -9.91
N GLY A 188 -4.51 -5.14 -9.76
CA GLY A 188 -3.76 -4.00 -9.24
C GLY A 188 -3.20 -4.22 -7.85
N THR A 189 -3.97 -4.82 -6.93
CA THR A 189 -3.49 -5.14 -5.56
C THR A 189 -2.34 -6.16 -5.55
N LEU A 190 -2.30 -7.05 -6.55
CA LEU A 190 -1.29 -8.09 -6.70
C LEU A 190 -0.11 -7.65 -7.57
N LEU A 191 -0.28 -6.57 -8.33
CA LEU A 191 0.69 -6.12 -9.33
C LEU A 191 2.09 -5.89 -8.75
N PRO A 192 2.30 -5.22 -7.59
CA PRO A 192 3.62 -5.07 -6.99
C PRO A 192 4.38 -6.40 -6.82
N ARG A 193 3.67 -7.47 -6.42
CA ARG A 193 4.28 -8.81 -6.31
C ARG A 193 4.42 -9.49 -7.66
N ALA A 194 3.53 -9.22 -8.61
CA ALA A 194 3.68 -9.71 -9.97
C ALA A 194 4.94 -9.14 -10.66
N TYR A 195 5.34 -7.90 -10.36
CA TYR A 195 6.65 -7.36 -10.77
C TYR A 195 7.82 -8.18 -10.18
N VAL A 196 7.73 -8.61 -8.92
CA VAL A 196 8.73 -9.50 -8.29
C VAL A 196 8.74 -10.87 -8.97
N ALA A 197 7.57 -11.49 -9.17
CA ALA A 197 7.44 -12.79 -9.83
C ALA A 197 7.89 -12.76 -11.31
N ALA A 198 7.80 -11.59 -11.95
CA ALA A 198 8.32 -11.32 -13.28
C ALA A 198 9.82 -10.99 -13.31
N GLY A 199 10.51 -10.99 -12.16
CA GLY A 199 11.93 -10.68 -12.05
C GLY A 199 12.29 -9.22 -12.37
N LEU A 200 11.33 -8.30 -12.28
CA LEU A 200 11.51 -6.88 -12.59
C LEU A 200 11.93 -6.05 -11.37
N THR A 201 11.55 -6.51 -10.17
CA THR A 201 11.94 -5.90 -8.89
C THR A 201 12.34 -6.98 -7.87
N LEU A 202 13.11 -6.58 -6.88
CA LEU A 202 13.56 -7.41 -5.77
C LEU A 202 12.59 -7.37 -4.57
N ARG A 203 11.71 -6.37 -4.53
CA ARG A 203 10.61 -6.23 -3.55
C ARG A 203 9.33 -5.72 -4.19
N ALA A 204 8.21 -5.84 -3.47
CA ALA A 204 6.89 -5.47 -3.95
C ALA A 204 6.63 -3.98 -3.71
N LEU A 205 7.02 -3.13 -4.67
CA LEU A 205 6.86 -1.68 -4.53
C LEU A 205 5.38 -1.27 -4.57
N PRO A 206 4.78 -0.73 -3.48
CA PRO A 206 3.34 -0.46 -3.41
C PRO A 206 2.85 0.65 -4.35
N SER A 207 3.76 1.42 -4.95
CA SER A 207 3.45 2.40 -6.00
C SER A 207 3.26 1.76 -7.38
N LEU A 208 3.68 0.52 -7.59
CA LEU A 208 3.54 -0.22 -8.86
C LEU A 208 2.19 -0.93 -8.95
N VAL A 209 1.10 -0.17 -8.78
CA VAL A 209 -0.28 -0.65 -8.90
C VAL A 209 -0.95 -0.16 -10.19
N GLY A 210 -0.20 0.58 -11.02
CA GLY A 210 -0.70 1.29 -12.19
C GLY A 210 -1.20 0.37 -13.30
N LEU A 211 -2.51 0.15 -13.38
CA LEU A 211 -3.19 -0.52 -14.49
C LEU A 211 -4.15 0.44 -15.19
N PRO A 212 -4.39 0.29 -16.51
CA PRO A 212 -5.53 0.92 -17.14
C PRO A 212 -6.83 0.45 -16.52
N ARG A 213 -7.82 1.34 -16.52
CA ARG A 213 -9.17 1.00 -16.09
C ARG A 213 -9.78 -0.14 -16.90
N PHE A 214 -9.54 -0.14 -18.21
CA PHE A 214 -9.97 -1.19 -19.12
C PHE A 214 -8.71 -1.87 -19.63
N LEU A 215 -8.50 -3.13 -19.25
CA LEU A 215 -7.35 -3.86 -19.77
C LEU A 215 -7.53 -4.05 -21.29
N PRO A 216 -6.53 -3.67 -22.10
CA PRO A 216 -6.56 -3.98 -23.51
C PRO A 216 -6.42 -5.49 -23.69
N ASN A 217 -7.02 -6.03 -24.76
CA ASN A 217 -6.91 -7.45 -25.10
C ASN A 217 -5.57 -7.80 -25.75
N ASP A 218 -4.80 -6.80 -26.21
CA ASP A 218 -3.47 -6.99 -26.79
C ASP A 218 -2.38 -6.84 -25.72
N PRO A 219 -1.60 -7.89 -25.43
CA PRO A 219 -0.48 -7.84 -24.48
C PRO A 219 0.57 -6.78 -24.79
N ARG A 220 0.79 -6.43 -26.06
CA ARG A 220 1.78 -5.41 -26.44
C ARG A 220 1.31 -4.02 -26.01
N VAL A 221 0.04 -3.72 -26.21
CA VAL A 221 -0.57 -2.46 -25.77
C VAL A 221 -0.53 -2.34 -24.25
N LEU A 222 -0.87 -3.42 -23.52
CA LEU A 222 -0.74 -3.41 -22.07
C LEU A 222 0.72 -3.25 -21.62
N ALA A 223 1.68 -3.90 -22.30
CA ALA A 223 3.09 -3.77 -21.97
C ALA A 223 3.60 -2.32 -22.13
N ASP A 224 3.22 -1.62 -23.20
CA ASP A 224 3.58 -0.23 -23.43
C ASP A 224 2.99 0.70 -22.34
N GLU A 225 1.74 0.44 -21.93
CA GLU A 225 1.10 1.18 -20.84
C GLU A 225 1.75 0.90 -19.48
N LEU A 226 2.02 -0.37 -19.16
CA LEU A 226 2.75 -0.76 -17.96
C LEU A 226 4.11 -0.09 -17.93
N GLN A 227 4.83 -0.07 -19.05
CA GLN A 227 6.14 0.56 -19.14
C GLN A 227 6.07 2.08 -18.84
N SER A 228 5.06 2.75 -19.39
CA SER A 228 4.87 4.20 -19.20
C SER A 228 4.54 4.53 -17.74
N ARG A 229 3.57 3.81 -17.15
CA ARG A 229 3.17 3.96 -15.74
C ARG A 229 4.28 3.57 -14.77
N THR A 230 5.07 2.55 -15.10
CA THR A 230 6.24 2.13 -14.31
C THR A 230 7.30 3.22 -14.29
N LEU A 231 7.56 3.86 -15.43
CA LEU A 231 8.53 4.94 -15.52
C LEU A 231 8.08 6.14 -14.68
N GLU A 232 6.82 6.54 -14.80
CA GLU A 232 6.24 7.63 -14.01
C GLU A 232 6.34 7.32 -12.50
N ALA A 233 5.94 6.12 -12.08
CA ALA A 233 6.01 5.68 -10.69
C ALA A 233 7.44 5.62 -10.16
N ALA A 234 8.41 5.16 -10.98
CA ALA A 234 9.81 5.08 -10.60
C ALA A 234 10.44 6.47 -10.43
N LEU A 235 10.18 7.39 -11.37
CA LEU A 235 10.70 8.77 -11.31
C LEU A 235 10.12 9.54 -10.12
N LEU A 236 8.80 9.45 -9.91
CA LEU A 236 8.16 10.04 -8.74
C LEU A 236 8.71 9.43 -7.46
N GLY A 237 8.85 8.10 -7.41
CA GLY A 237 9.40 7.39 -6.26
C GLY A 237 10.82 7.83 -5.91
N LEU A 238 11.69 8.02 -6.91
CA LEU A 238 13.05 8.52 -6.72
C LEU A 238 13.06 9.94 -6.12
N TRP A 239 12.23 10.83 -6.66
CA TRP A 239 12.10 12.20 -6.16
C TRP A 239 11.60 12.23 -4.71
N GLU A 240 10.60 11.41 -4.36
CA GLU A 240 10.09 11.33 -2.99
C GLU A 240 11.12 10.76 -2.02
N LEU A 241 11.88 9.76 -2.47
CA LEU A 241 12.96 9.19 -1.67
C LEU A 241 14.03 10.25 -1.36
N ASP A 242 14.38 11.09 -2.35
CA ASP A 242 15.30 12.22 -2.13
C ASP A 242 14.77 13.18 -1.05
N GLN A 243 13.48 13.55 -1.10
CA GLN A 243 12.88 14.44 -0.10
C GLN A 243 12.87 13.82 1.30
N LEU A 244 12.56 12.53 1.41
CA LEU A 244 12.56 11.83 2.70
C LEU A 244 13.97 11.66 3.28
N GLU A 245 14.96 11.37 2.45
CA GLU A 245 16.37 11.30 2.87
C GLU A 245 16.88 12.67 3.34
N LEU A 246 16.48 13.76 2.67
CA LEU A 246 16.77 15.12 3.12
C LEU A 246 16.07 15.45 4.45
N GLY A 247 14.82 15.02 4.61
CA GLY A 247 14.07 15.18 5.87
C GLY A 247 14.72 14.43 7.03
N LEU A 248 15.15 13.18 6.81
CA LEU A 248 15.84 12.38 7.82
C LEU A 248 17.16 12.98 8.29
N LYS A 249 17.92 13.62 7.40
CA LYS A 249 19.16 14.31 7.78
C LYS A 249 18.94 15.44 8.79
N ARG A 250 17.72 15.98 8.91
CA ARG A 250 17.35 17.01 9.89
C ARG A 250 16.97 16.44 11.25
N ILE A 251 16.70 15.14 11.35
CA ILE A 251 16.45 14.47 12.63
C ILE A 251 17.82 14.23 13.30
N PRO A 252 18.05 14.74 14.52
CA PRO A 252 19.30 14.49 15.21
C PRO A 252 19.55 13.00 15.38
N LEU A 253 20.72 12.52 14.94
CA LEU A 253 21.15 11.13 15.13
C LEU A 253 21.30 10.79 16.63
N ASP A 254 21.67 11.81 17.42
CA ASP A 254 21.83 11.74 18.87
C ASP A 254 20.61 12.23 19.62
N LEU A 255 19.42 11.75 19.25
CA LEU A 255 18.32 11.78 20.21
C LEU A 255 18.84 10.97 21.42
N LYS A 256 19.28 11.62 22.50
CA LYS A 256 19.71 11.00 23.77
C LYS A 256 18.50 10.35 24.44
N VAL A 257 18.00 9.29 23.84
CA VAL A 257 16.83 8.55 24.28
C VAL A 257 17.22 7.14 24.62
N THR A 258 16.59 6.65 25.67
CA THR A 258 16.74 5.27 26.10
C THR A 258 16.23 4.33 25.00
N LYS A 259 16.75 3.09 24.94
CA LYS A 259 16.30 2.05 24.00
C LYS A 259 14.78 1.80 23.98
N ARG A 260 14.05 2.26 25.01
CA ARG A 260 12.58 2.12 25.16
C ARG A 260 11.79 3.34 24.66
N SER A 261 12.46 4.40 24.22
CA SER A 261 11.79 5.62 23.78
C SER A 261 11.13 5.44 22.41
N LYS A 262 9.87 5.86 22.30
CA LYS A 262 9.16 5.93 21.01
C LYS A 262 9.45 7.23 20.24
N ALA A 263 10.32 8.10 20.74
CA ALA A 263 10.62 9.40 20.11
C ALA A 263 11.25 9.27 18.71
N PRO A 264 12.24 8.37 18.46
CA PRO A 264 12.77 8.19 17.10
C PRO A 264 11.69 7.70 16.13
N LEU A 265 10.83 6.78 16.57
CA LEU A 265 9.70 6.30 15.77
C LEU A 265 8.67 7.40 15.50
N LEU A 266 8.37 8.26 16.49
CA LEU A 266 7.47 9.40 16.28
C LEU A 266 8.02 10.39 15.25
N ALA A 267 9.31 10.74 15.35
CA ALA A 267 9.92 11.66 14.39
C ALA A 267 9.89 11.11 12.95
N ARG A 268 10.10 9.80 12.80
CA ARG A 268 9.92 9.08 11.53
C ARG A 268 8.47 9.12 11.04
N LEU A 269 7.51 8.80 11.90
CA LEU A 269 6.09 8.85 11.57
C LEU A 269 5.64 10.26 11.17
N GLN A 270 6.20 11.32 11.75
CA GLN A 270 5.90 12.71 11.38
C GLN A 270 6.47 13.10 10.00
N LEU A 271 7.56 12.47 9.55
CA LEU A 271 8.05 12.62 8.17
C LEU A 271 7.21 11.83 7.17
N ALA A 272 6.75 10.64 7.54
CA ALA A 272 5.88 9.83 6.67
C ALA A 272 4.46 10.41 6.55
N TYR A 273 3.92 10.90 7.67
CA TYR A 273 2.59 11.43 7.82
C TYR A 273 2.67 12.85 8.41
N PRO A 274 2.76 13.90 7.58
CA PRO A 274 2.78 15.27 8.10
C PRO A 274 1.48 15.56 8.87
N ASP A 275 1.56 16.39 9.90
CA ASP A 275 0.42 16.85 10.72
C ASP A 275 -0.26 15.80 11.63
N LEU A 276 0.49 14.79 12.10
CA LEU A 276 -0.01 13.86 13.13
C LEU A 276 -0.55 14.60 14.36
N ARG A 277 -1.82 14.38 14.71
CA ARG A 277 -2.41 14.85 15.97
C ARG A 277 -2.20 13.85 17.10
N VAL A 278 -2.23 14.31 18.35
CA VAL A 278 -2.10 13.48 19.56
C VAL A 278 -2.93 12.18 19.52
N PRO A 279 -4.21 12.17 19.10
CA PRO A 279 -4.98 10.93 19.03
C PRO A 279 -4.45 9.93 18.00
N ALA A 280 -3.89 10.41 16.89
CA ALA A 280 -3.22 9.56 15.89
C ALA A 280 -1.89 9.03 16.42
N ILE A 281 -1.09 9.89 17.07
CA ILE A 281 0.17 9.50 17.72
C ILE A 281 -0.07 8.36 18.74
N ALA A 282 -1.08 8.52 19.58
CA ALA A 282 -1.48 7.51 20.57
C ALA A 282 -1.81 6.17 19.92
N ARG A 283 -2.58 6.18 18.82
CA ARG A 283 -2.98 4.98 18.07
C ARG A 283 -1.79 4.33 17.34
N LEU A 284 -1.07 5.09 16.52
CA LEU A 284 0.10 4.61 15.77
C LEU A 284 1.14 4.00 16.69
N LEU A 285 1.41 4.63 17.83
CA LEU A 285 2.42 4.16 18.77
C LEU A 285 1.90 3.14 19.79
N GLY A 286 0.59 2.93 19.91
CA GLY A 286 0.01 2.08 20.96
C GLY A 286 0.38 2.58 22.37
N ILE A 287 0.08 3.84 22.67
CA ILE A 287 0.30 4.49 23.97
C ILE A 287 -0.93 5.28 24.40
N SER A 288 -1.00 5.68 25.68
CA SER A 288 -2.07 6.54 26.17
C SER A 288 -2.03 7.94 25.54
N PRO A 289 -3.16 8.66 25.43
CA PRO A 289 -3.19 10.04 24.93
C PRO A 289 -2.27 10.99 25.71
N GLN A 290 -2.19 10.83 27.04
CA GLN A 290 -1.27 11.60 27.88
C GLN A 290 0.20 11.29 27.55
N GLY A 291 0.52 10.03 27.29
CA GLY A 291 1.86 9.61 26.84
C GLY A 291 2.21 10.19 25.47
N ALA A 292 1.25 10.20 24.54
CA ALA A 292 1.43 10.79 23.21
C ALA A 292 1.68 12.30 23.28
N LEU A 293 0.93 13.04 24.09
CA LEU A 293 1.12 14.49 24.28
C LEU A 293 2.53 14.80 24.80
N LYS A 294 2.97 14.10 25.86
CA LYS A 294 4.32 14.27 26.41
C LYS A 294 5.42 13.95 25.40
N LEU A 295 5.20 12.91 24.60
CA LEU A 295 6.15 12.49 23.57
C LEU A 295 6.22 13.48 22.41
N GLU A 296 5.09 14.02 21.97
CA GLU A 296 5.01 15.02 20.91
C GLU A 296 5.75 16.30 21.30
N MET A 297 5.50 16.82 22.51
CA MET A 297 6.23 17.98 23.04
C MET A 297 7.74 17.73 23.02
N LYS A 298 8.17 16.57 23.54
CA LYS A 298 9.58 16.19 23.56
C LYS A 298 10.19 16.11 22.16
N VAL A 299 9.49 15.57 21.17
CA VAL A 299 10.00 15.48 19.79
C VAL A 299 10.03 16.86 19.13
N ARG A 300 9.04 17.71 19.38
CA ARG A 300 9.02 19.10 18.90
C ARG A 300 10.21 19.90 19.41
N ASP A 301 10.57 19.72 20.68
CA ASP A 301 11.74 20.37 21.28
C ASP A 301 13.08 19.83 20.69
N LEU A 302 13.06 18.65 20.07
CA LEU A 302 14.24 17.97 19.52
C LEU A 302 14.39 18.13 18.00
N LEU A 303 13.33 18.48 17.28
CA LEU A 303 13.37 18.73 15.84
C LEU A 303 13.57 20.23 15.57
N PRO A 304 14.54 20.63 14.74
CA PRO A 304 14.68 22.03 14.35
C PRO A 304 13.43 22.48 13.57
N SER A 305 12.90 23.66 13.94
CA SER A 305 11.81 24.36 13.25
C SER A 305 12.15 24.70 11.81
#